data_AF-A0A9W8W718-F1
#
_entry.id   AF-A0A9W8W718-F1
#
_cell.length_a   1.000
_cell.length_b   1.000
_cell.length_c   1.000
_cell.angle_alpha   90.00
_cell.angle_beta   90.00
_cell.angle_gamma   90.00
#
_symmetry.space_group_name_H-M   'P 1'
#
loop_
_entity.id
_entity.type
_entity.pdbx_description
1 polymer ?
#
loop_
_entity_poly.entity_id
_entity_poly.type
_entity_poly.pdbx_seq_one_letter_code
_entity_poly.pdbx_strand_id
1 'polypeptide(L)'
;MGTVIAHQFEHNVPAQNGTWNVYKLRDVDSPRVDGWFAAHQDVDPLPELTKILRVAGSPYEETENTFNNDSTRAEKVLLVNRYDWGYYVGGNEVEEVEDDEDLLAASNTVGLVDYEHGNDFVQIWARQKPRERRPSENGVWMYIPDAEYMWGRFGFDDHYTEARSFLYFTQRTDFSKTAFPGQTQPLREN
;
A
#
# COMPACT_ATOMS: atom_id res chain seq x y z
N MET A 1 26.16 15.81 -4.08
CA MET A 1 24.70 15.79 -4.31
C MET A 1 24.46 14.90 -5.51
N GLY A 2 23.96 13.68 -5.27
CA GLY A 2 23.50 12.78 -6.32
C GLY A 2 22.01 12.62 -6.16
N THR A 3 21.23 13.20 -7.07
CA THR A 3 19.81 12.90 -7.18
C THR A 3 19.73 11.46 -7.66
N VAL A 4 19.20 10.55 -6.83
CA VAL A 4 18.87 9.20 -7.30
C VAL A 4 17.83 9.39 -8.40
N ILE A 5 18.27 9.17 -9.64
CA ILE A 5 17.42 9.09 -10.82
C ILE A 5 16.54 7.86 -10.59
N ALA A 6 15.23 8.02 -10.69
CA ALA A 6 14.24 6.98 -10.42
C ALA A 6 14.73 5.59 -10.86
N HIS A 7 14.78 4.64 -9.92
CA HIS A 7 15.07 3.26 -10.26
C HIS A 7 13.80 2.64 -10.82
N GLN A 8 13.80 2.29 -12.10
CA GLN A 8 12.75 1.50 -12.70
C GLN A 8 12.74 0.13 -12.02
N PHE A 9 11.75 -0.12 -11.16
CA PHE A 9 11.47 -1.45 -10.63
C PHE A 9 10.72 -2.22 -11.73
N GLU A 10 11.46 -2.95 -12.58
CA GLU A 10 10.83 -3.89 -13.53
C GLU A 10 10.38 -5.20 -12.86
N HIS A 11 10.50 -5.34 -11.54
CA HIS A 11 10.35 -6.62 -10.88
C HIS A 11 9.44 -6.51 -9.67
N ASN A 12 8.37 -7.30 -9.67
CA ASN A 12 7.48 -7.50 -8.54
C ASN A 12 8.29 -7.66 -7.25
N VAL A 13 7.79 -7.10 -6.15
CA VAL A 13 8.40 -7.34 -4.84
C VAL A 13 8.21 -8.83 -4.51
N PRO A 14 9.29 -9.62 -4.31
CA PRO A 14 9.14 -11.00 -3.87
C PRO A 14 8.34 -11.02 -2.57
N ALA A 15 7.30 -11.84 -2.52
CA ALA A 15 6.39 -11.92 -1.40
C ALA A 15 6.29 -13.37 -0.92
N GLN A 16 6.13 -13.55 0.38
CA GLN A 16 6.03 -14.86 1.00
C GLN A 16 4.82 -15.61 0.43
N ASN A 17 5.06 -16.85 -0.03
CA ASN A 17 3.99 -17.72 -0.53
C ASN A 17 3.05 -18.14 0.59
N GLY A 18 1.75 -18.11 0.32
CA GLY A 18 0.71 -18.54 1.24
C GLY A 18 -0.46 -17.57 1.26
N THR A 19 -1.31 -17.66 2.29
CA THR A 19 -2.48 -16.81 2.41
C THR A 19 -2.10 -15.42 2.91
N TRP A 20 -2.58 -14.39 2.23
CA TRP A 20 -2.47 -13.00 2.67
C TRP A 20 -3.82 -12.48 3.15
N ASN A 21 -3.87 -12.08 4.42
CA ASN A 21 -5.04 -11.44 4.99
C ASN A 21 -5.00 -9.94 4.69
N VAL A 22 -6.08 -9.41 4.13
CA VAL A 22 -6.17 -7.99 3.74
C VAL A 22 -7.22 -7.27 4.59
N TYR A 23 -6.79 -6.20 5.24
CA TYR A 23 -7.55 -5.42 6.21
C TYR A 23 -7.81 -4.01 5.65
N LYS A 24 -9.09 -3.63 5.62
CA LYS A 24 -9.50 -2.24 5.37
C LYS A 24 -9.31 -1.45 6.66
N LEU A 25 -8.33 -0.56 6.70
CA LEU A 25 -8.16 0.35 7.81
C LEU A 25 -9.16 1.49 7.66
N ARG A 26 -9.85 1.85 8.75
CA ARG A 26 -10.94 2.84 8.71
C ARG A 26 -10.74 3.90 9.76
N ASP A 27 -11.22 5.09 9.43
CA ASP A 27 -11.42 6.15 10.42
C ASP A 27 -12.41 5.66 11.50
N VAL A 28 -12.12 5.94 12.77
CA VAL A 28 -12.97 5.52 13.91
C VAL A 28 -14.32 6.24 13.94
N ASP A 29 -14.39 7.44 13.37
CA ASP A 29 -15.55 8.31 13.32
C ASP A 29 -16.29 8.23 11.97
N SER A 30 -15.76 7.49 10.98
CA SER A 30 -16.31 7.42 9.63
C SER A 30 -16.22 6.03 9.01
N PRO A 31 -17.21 5.59 8.21
CA PRO A 31 -17.14 4.32 7.50
C PRO A 31 -16.10 4.30 6.36
N ARG A 32 -15.39 5.42 6.13
CA ARG A 32 -14.41 5.60 5.08
C ARG A 32 -13.20 4.68 5.28
N VAL A 33 -12.72 4.13 4.18
CA VAL A 33 -11.44 3.42 4.14
C VAL A 33 -10.34 4.47 4.01
N ASP A 34 -9.48 4.53 5.02
CA ASP A 34 -8.38 5.50 5.08
C ASP A 34 -7.03 4.85 4.77
N GLY A 35 -6.95 3.53 4.81
CA GLY A 35 -5.76 2.77 4.49
C GLY A 35 -6.07 1.29 4.26
N TRP A 36 -5.06 0.56 3.81
CA TRP A 36 -5.12 -0.88 3.66
C TRP A 36 -3.88 -1.50 4.25
N PHE A 37 -4.04 -2.61 4.94
CA PHE A 37 -2.92 -3.42 5.42
C PHE A 37 -3.11 -4.86 4.96
N ALA A 38 -2.06 -5.44 4.39
CA ALA A 38 -2.01 -6.84 4.03
C ALA A 38 -0.90 -7.51 4.82
N ALA A 39 -1.16 -8.72 5.35
CA ALA A 39 -0.16 -9.50 6.07
C ALA A 39 -0.30 -10.98 5.74
N HIS A 40 0.84 -11.65 5.58
CA HIS A 40 0.89 -13.10 5.45
C HIS A 40 0.28 -13.77 6.71
N GLN A 41 -0.36 -14.92 6.55
CA GLN A 41 -1.06 -15.64 7.63
C GLN A 41 -0.18 -15.95 8.87
N ASP A 42 1.13 -16.03 8.69
CA ASP A 42 2.09 -16.29 9.76
C ASP A 42 2.56 -15.02 10.49
N VAL A 43 2.03 -13.85 10.11
CA VAL A 43 2.36 -12.54 10.69
C VAL A 43 1.20 -12.05 11.53
N ASP A 44 1.46 -11.73 12.80
CA ASP A 44 0.48 -11.01 13.63
C ASP A 44 0.32 -9.59 13.07
N PRO A 45 -0.87 -9.22 12.55
CA PRO A 45 -1.02 -7.99 11.79
C PRO A 45 -0.85 -6.73 12.64
N LEU A 46 -1.25 -6.77 13.92
CA LEU A 46 -1.22 -5.57 14.76
C LEU A 46 0.21 -5.18 15.15
N PRO A 47 1.04 -6.05 15.74
CA PRO A 47 2.44 -5.73 16.04
C PRO A 47 3.25 -5.36 14.79
N GLU A 48 2.99 -6.02 13.65
CA GLU A 48 3.70 -5.72 12.41
C GLU A 48 3.34 -4.33 11.88
N LEU A 49 2.05 -3.97 11.87
CA LEU A 49 1.62 -2.63 11.46
C LEU A 49 2.16 -1.56 12.42
N THR A 50 2.08 -1.78 13.74
CA THR A 50 2.63 -0.85 14.73
C THR A 50 4.14 -0.66 14.55
N LYS A 51 4.90 -1.73 14.27
CA LYS A 51 6.33 -1.64 13.93
C LYS A 51 6.54 -0.77 12.69
N ILE A 52 5.81 -1.03 11.61
CA ILE A 52 5.91 -0.26 10.36
C ILE A 52 5.62 1.23 10.60
N LEU A 53 4.56 1.56 11.35
CA LEU A 53 4.19 2.94 11.65
C LEU A 53 5.24 3.67 12.49
N ARG A 54 5.82 2.98 13.49
CA ARG A 54 6.94 3.53 14.28
C ARG A 54 8.13 3.87 13.39
N VAL A 55 8.58 2.90 12.59
CA VAL A 55 9.79 2.99 11.78
C VAL A 55 9.63 3.95 10.60
N ALA A 56 8.48 3.90 9.91
CA ALA A 56 8.24 4.56 8.64
C ALA A 56 6.75 4.82 8.38
N GLY A 57 6.09 5.50 9.31
CA GLY A 57 4.69 5.90 9.22
C GLY A 57 4.43 7.00 8.18
N SER A 58 3.34 7.75 8.40
CA SER A 58 3.00 8.89 7.55
C SER A 58 4.06 9.98 7.66
N PRO A 59 4.54 10.57 6.54
CA PRO A 59 5.43 11.73 6.60
C PRO A 59 4.77 13.00 7.14
N TYR A 60 3.45 12.97 7.36
CA TYR A 60 2.67 14.05 7.99
C TYR A 60 2.47 13.83 9.50
N GLU A 61 2.97 12.72 10.03
CA GLU A 61 2.96 12.41 11.46
C GLU A 61 4.40 12.25 11.97
N GLU A 62 4.58 12.16 13.29
CA GLU A 62 5.88 11.84 13.86
C GLU A 62 6.29 10.42 13.48
N THR A 63 7.41 10.25 12.78
CA THR A 63 7.96 8.93 12.44
C THR A 63 9.48 8.98 12.43
N GLU A 64 10.13 7.85 12.68
CA GLU A 64 11.59 7.77 12.71
C GLU A 64 12.22 8.07 11.35
N ASN A 65 11.59 7.64 10.25
CA ASN A 65 12.17 7.73 8.91
C ASN A 65 11.12 8.07 7.83
N THR A 66 11.46 9.01 6.97
CA THR A 66 10.64 9.38 5.79
C THR A 66 11.26 8.91 4.47
N PHE A 67 12.47 8.38 4.49
CA PHE A 67 13.20 7.82 3.35
C PHE A 67 13.88 6.50 3.73
N ASN A 68 14.13 5.66 2.73
CA ASN A 68 14.90 4.43 2.91
C ASN A 68 16.31 4.75 3.41
N ASN A 69 16.73 4.08 4.48
CA ASN A 69 18.07 4.19 5.04
C ASN A 69 18.47 2.89 5.76
N ASP A 70 19.65 2.88 6.38
CA ASP A 70 20.15 1.70 7.09
C ASP A 70 19.25 1.28 8.26
N SER A 71 18.60 2.23 8.94
CA SER A 71 17.66 1.96 10.04
C SER A 71 16.38 1.29 9.54
N THR A 72 15.78 1.80 8.45
CA THR A 72 14.59 1.16 7.87
C THR A 72 14.92 -0.25 7.38
N ARG A 73 16.11 -0.44 6.79
CA ARG A 73 16.59 -1.75 6.37
C ARG A 73 16.86 -2.70 7.53
N ALA A 74 17.41 -2.21 8.65
CA ALA A 74 17.63 -3.01 9.85
C ALA A 74 16.31 -3.53 10.45
N GLU A 75 15.27 -2.71 10.43
CA GLU A 75 13.90 -3.02 10.87
C GLU A 75 13.06 -3.79 9.83
N LYS A 76 13.67 -4.12 8.68
CA LYS A 76 13.04 -4.84 7.57
C LYS A 76 11.87 -4.12 6.94
N VAL A 77 11.94 -2.80 6.86
CA VAL A 77 10.91 -1.95 6.26
C VAL A 77 11.44 -1.26 5.01
N LEU A 78 10.75 -1.43 3.88
CA LEU A 78 11.00 -0.70 2.63
C LEU A 78 9.90 0.33 2.42
N LEU A 79 10.30 1.56 2.12
CA LEU A 79 9.40 2.67 1.85
C LEU A 79 9.25 2.86 0.34
N VAL A 80 8.01 2.91 -0.13
CA VAL A 80 7.61 3.43 -1.44
C VAL A 80 6.92 4.78 -1.20
N ASN A 81 7.57 5.86 -1.62
CA ASN A 81 7.11 7.23 -1.44
C ASN A 81 6.32 7.72 -2.66
N ARG A 82 5.63 8.86 -2.50
CA ARG A 82 4.71 9.41 -3.50
C ARG A 82 5.25 9.51 -4.93
N TYR A 83 6.56 9.69 -5.11
CA TYR A 83 7.18 9.84 -6.43
C TYR A 83 7.78 8.55 -6.99
N ASP A 84 7.75 7.45 -6.24
CA ASP A 84 8.26 6.15 -6.67
C ASP A 84 7.24 5.39 -7.55
N TRP A 85 5.97 5.81 -7.55
CA TRP A 85 4.83 5.15 -8.18
C TRP A 85 4.72 5.33 -9.71
N GLY A 86 5.84 5.40 -10.43
CA GLY A 86 5.83 5.20 -11.88
C GLY A 86 5.31 6.35 -12.75
N TYR A 87 4.96 7.51 -12.20
CA TYR A 87 4.50 8.70 -12.98
C TYR A 87 5.48 9.12 -14.11
N TYR A 88 6.73 8.66 -14.07
CA TYR A 88 7.79 9.05 -14.99
C TYR A 88 8.25 7.94 -15.97
N VAL A 89 7.62 6.75 -15.94
CA VAL A 89 8.06 5.62 -16.77
C VAL A 89 7.04 5.38 -17.88
N GLY A 90 7.35 5.81 -19.10
CA GLY A 90 6.53 5.49 -20.28
C GLY A 90 6.54 3.98 -20.56
N GLY A 91 5.37 3.40 -20.83
CA GLY A 91 5.20 1.96 -21.05
C GLY A 91 3.86 1.61 -21.69
N ASN A 92 3.58 0.31 -21.81
CA ASN A 92 2.34 -0.25 -22.37
C ASN A 92 1.15 0.03 -21.46
N GLU A 93 0.74 1.29 -21.38
CA GLU A 93 -0.50 1.70 -20.73
C GLU A 93 -1.66 0.96 -21.43
N VAL A 94 -2.39 0.20 -20.64
CA VAL A 94 -3.69 -0.33 -21.07
C VAL A 94 -4.67 0.83 -20.91
N GLU A 95 -5.40 1.18 -21.96
CA GLU A 95 -6.44 2.21 -21.84
C GLU A 95 -7.43 1.80 -20.73
N GLU A 96 -7.45 2.59 -19.65
CA GLU A 96 -8.38 2.39 -18.55
C GLU A 96 -9.71 3.10 -18.83
N VAL A 97 -10.80 2.49 -18.35
CA VAL A 97 -12.11 3.15 -18.37
C VAL A 97 -12.16 4.18 -17.23
N GLU A 98 -11.96 5.45 -17.58
CA GLU A 98 -12.01 6.60 -16.67
C GLU A 98 -13.11 7.62 -17.06
N ASP A 99 -13.62 8.35 -16.09
CA ASP A 99 -14.43 9.56 -16.30
C ASP A 99 -13.87 10.74 -15.46
N ASP A 100 -14.41 11.95 -15.65
CA ASP A 100 -13.92 13.15 -14.95
C ASP A 100 -14.02 13.05 -13.41
N GLU A 101 -14.90 12.19 -12.88
CA GLU A 101 -15.02 11.93 -11.44
C GLU A 101 -13.97 10.89 -10.95
N ASP A 102 -13.47 10.05 -11.85
CA ASP A 102 -12.49 8.99 -11.58
C ASP A 102 -11.02 9.46 -11.74
N LEU A 103 -10.75 10.68 -12.19
CA LEU A 103 -9.38 11.26 -12.30
C LEU A 103 -8.59 11.20 -10.97
N LEU A 104 -9.26 11.37 -9.84
CA LEU A 104 -8.64 11.19 -8.51
C LEU A 104 -8.61 9.72 -8.07
N ALA A 105 -9.49 8.87 -8.59
CA ALA A 105 -9.51 7.45 -8.25
C ALA A 105 -8.39 6.67 -8.95
N ALA A 106 -8.05 7.04 -10.20
CA ALA A 106 -6.95 6.45 -10.96
C ALA A 106 -5.57 6.65 -10.28
N SER A 107 -5.39 7.74 -9.51
CA SER A 107 -4.12 8.07 -8.85
C SER A 107 -3.93 7.46 -7.46
N ASN A 108 -4.94 6.82 -6.87
CA ASN A 108 -4.89 6.33 -5.48
C ASN A 108 -5.41 4.89 -5.34
N THR A 109 -4.91 4.03 -6.22
CA THR A 109 -5.22 2.62 -6.19
C THR A 109 -3.98 1.76 -6.35
N VAL A 110 -4.00 0.59 -5.73
CA VAL A 110 -2.98 -0.45 -5.90
C VAL A 110 -3.65 -1.81 -5.95
N GLY A 111 -3.25 -2.63 -6.91
CA GLY A 111 -3.62 -4.05 -6.96
C GLY A 111 -2.60 -4.90 -6.20
N LEU A 112 -3.07 -5.75 -5.29
CA LEU A 112 -2.29 -6.86 -4.74
C LEU A 112 -2.84 -8.14 -5.36
N VAL A 113 -2.01 -8.89 -6.09
CA VAL A 113 -2.43 -10.03 -6.90
C VAL A 113 -1.43 -11.17 -6.79
N ASP A 114 -1.93 -12.39 -6.90
CA ASP A 114 -1.07 -13.55 -7.07
C ASP A 114 -0.32 -13.45 -8.39
N TYR A 115 0.99 -13.74 -8.34
CA TYR A 115 1.88 -13.51 -9.48
C TYR A 115 1.42 -14.23 -10.77
N GLU A 116 0.91 -15.47 -10.64
CA GLU A 116 0.41 -16.26 -11.77
C GLU A 116 -0.76 -15.56 -12.50
N HIS A 117 -1.56 -14.77 -11.78
CA HIS A 117 -2.75 -14.13 -12.31
C HIS A 117 -2.56 -12.64 -12.63
N GLY A 118 -1.38 -12.07 -12.35
CA GLY A 118 -1.17 -10.62 -12.42
C GLY A 118 -1.56 -10.01 -13.76
N ASN A 119 -1.14 -10.61 -14.88
CA ASN A 119 -1.47 -10.11 -16.21
C ASN A 119 -2.98 -10.13 -16.50
N ASP A 120 -3.68 -11.20 -16.08
CA ASP A 120 -5.13 -11.31 -16.29
C ASP A 120 -5.87 -10.25 -15.49
N PHE A 121 -5.46 -10.02 -14.24
CA PHE A 121 -6.06 -8.99 -13.38
C PHE A 121 -5.84 -7.59 -13.92
N VAL A 122 -4.66 -7.27 -14.46
CA VAL A 122 -4.43 -5.97 -15.14
C VAL A 122 -5.44 -5.78 -16.27
N GLN A 123 -5.67 -6.79 -17.11
CA GLN A 123 -6.61 -6.71 -18.23
C GLN A 123 -8.09 -6.63 -17.77
N ILE A 124 -8.45 -7.37 -16.72
CA ILE A 124 -9.81 -7.38 -16.16
C ILE A 124 -10.13 -6.04 -15.50
N TRP A 125 -9.19 -5.50 -14.72
CA TRP A 125 -9.36 -4.26 -13.98
C TRP A 125 -9.35 -3.05 -14.90
N ALA A 126 -8.51 -3.01 -15.94
CA ALA A 126 -8.51 -1.90 -16.91
C ALA A 126 -9.90 -1.65 -17.55
N ARG A 127 -10.73 -2.69 -17.67
CA ARG A 127 -12.09 -2.61 -18.24
C ARG A 127 -13.16 -2.19 -17.23
N GLN A 128 -12.79 -1.93 -15.98
CA GLN A 128 -13.68 -1.57 -14.89
C GLN A 128 -13.23 -0.26 -14.27
N LYS A 129 -14.20 0.56 -13.86
CA LYS A 129 -13.89 1.77 -13.11
C LYS A 129 -13.19 1.41 -11.79
N PRO A 130 -12.19 2.17 -11.34
CA PRO A 130 -11.45 1.86 -10.11
C PRO A 130 -12.36 1.62 -8.89
N ARG A 131 -13.44 2.39 -8.75
CA ARG A 131 -14.45 2.25 -7.68
C ARG A 131 -15.32 0.99 -7.76
N GLU A 132 -15.40 0.36 -8.92
CA GLU A 132 -16.22 -0.82 -9.19
C GLU A 132 -15.43 -2.12 -9.07
N ARG A 133 -14.10 -2.06 -9.14
CA ARG A 133 -13.20 -3.21 -9.01
C ARG A 133 -13.39 -3.84 -7.62
N ARG A 134 -13.78 -5.12 -7.62
CA ARG A 134 -14.03 -5.88 -6.38
C ARG A 134 -12.88 -6.83 -6.07
N PRO A 135 -12.66 -7.15 -4.77
CA PRO A 135 -11.79 -8.26 -4.39
C PRO A 135 -12.25 -9.57 -5.03
N SER A 136 -11.27 -10.44 -5.28
CA SER A 136 -11.42 -11.78 -5.79
C SER A 136 -10.57 -12.75 -4.96
N GLU A 137 -10.61 -14.03 -5.29
CA GLU A 137 -9.79 -15.05 -4.62
C GLU A 137 -8.28 -14.77 -4.76
N ASN A 138 -7.83 -14.35 -5.95
CA ASN A 138 -6.40 -14.24 -6.29
C ASN A 138 -5.90 -12.79 -6.35
N GLY A 139 -6.72 -11.84 -5.86
CA GLY A 139 -6.37 -10.44 -5.97
C GLY A 139 -7.34 -9.49 -5.30
N VAL A 140 -6.79 -8.45 -4.70
CA VAL A 140 -7.52 -7.37 -4.04
C VAL A 140 -7.15 -6.03 -4.68
N TRP A 141 -8.19 -5.27 -5.03
CA TRP A 141 -8.06 -3.89 -5.45
C TRP A 141 -8.16 -2.97 -4.23
N MET A 142 -7.05 -2.34 -3.84
CA MET A 142 -6.96 -1.43 -2.71
C MET A 142 -7.20 -0.01 -3.19
N TYR A 143 -8.41 0.49 -2.92
CA TYR A 143 -8.84 1.84 -3.28
C TYR A 143 -9.02 2.69 -2.03
N ILE A 144 -8.44 3.90 -2.03
CA ILE A 144 -8.65 4.93 -1.00
C ILE A 144 -9.24 6.17 -1.70
N PRO A 145 -10.49 6.57 -1.39
CA PRO A 145 -11.16 7.65 -2.10
C PRO A 145 -10.57 9.03 -1.74
N ASP A 146 -10.69 9.96 -2.68
CA ASP A 146 -10.36 11.38 -2.51
C ASP A 146 -8.91 11.64 -2.05
N ALA A 147 -7.92 10.94 -2.62
CA ALA A 147 -6.51 11.18 -2.31
C ALA A 147 -5.79 11.78 -3.54
N GLU A 148 -4.49 12.07 -3.40
CA GLU A 148 -3.66 12.57 -4.51
C GLU A 148 -2.26 11.97 -4.41
N TYR A 149 -1.74 11.86 -3.18
CA TYR A 149 -0.47 11.22 -2.90
C TYR A 149 -0.68 9.93 -2.11
N MET A 150 0.09 8.92 -2.52
CA MET A 150 0.04 7.58 -1.95
C MET A 150 1.42 7.08 -1.52
N TRP A 151 1.41 6.22 -0.50
CA TRP A 151 2.59 5.63 0.11
C TRP A 151 2.37 4.13 0.31
N GLY A 152 3.45 3.38 0.12
CA GLY A 152 3.52 1.95 0.38
C GLY A 152 4.63 1.67 1.39
N ARG A 153 4.40 0.73 2.31
CA ARG A 153 5.45 0.20 3.19
C ARG A 153 5.41 -1.31 3.14
N PHE A 154 6.50 -1.92 2.72
CA PHE A 154 6.64 -3.37 2.81
C PHE A 154 7.38 -3.72 4.10
N GLY A 155 6.82 -4.64 4.88
CA GLY A 155 7.58 -5.37 5.89
C GLY A 155 8.10 -6.67 5.30
N PHE A 156 9.40 -6.92 5.48
CA PHE A 156 10.08 -8.12 4.99
C PHE A 156 10.31 -9.13 6.11
N ASP A 157 10.64 -10.36 5.70
CA ASP A 157 11.25 -11.36 6.56
C ASP A 157 12.57 -10.89 7.20
N ASP A 158 13.09 -11.68 8.13
CA ASP A 158 14.31 -11.37 8.87
C ASP A 158 15.56 -11.30 7.97
N HIS A 159 15.49 -11.88 6.76
CA HIS A 159 16.56 -11.93 5.77
C HIS A 159 16.49 -10.78 4.76
N TYR A 160 15.42 -9.98 4.80
CA TYR A 160 15.10 -8.95 3.82
C TYR A 160 14.95 -9.50 2.40
N THR A 161 14.38 -10.70 2.27
CA THR A 161 14.25 -11.41 0.99
C THR A 161 12.83 -11.38 0.44
N GLU A 162 11.84 -11.71 1.27
CA GLU A 162 10.44 -11.74 0.88
C GLU A 162 9.61 -10.78 1.73
N ALA A 163 8.74 -10.01 1.09
CA ALA A 163 7.72 -9.23 1.76
C ALA A 163 6.73 -10.17 2.45
N ARG A 164 6.37 -9.85 3.69
CA ARG A 164 5.39 -10.57 4.50
C ARG A 164 4.23 -9.67 4.96
N SER A 165 4.35 -8.37 4.73
CA SER A 165 3.31 -7.39 4.99
C SER A 165 3.42 -6.19 4.04
N PHE A 166 2.29 -5.53 3.81
CA PHE A 166 2.20 -4.34 2.98
C PHE A 166 1.17 -3.36 3.55
N LEU A 167 1.60 -2.14 3.86
CA LEU A 167 0.74 -1.02 4.25
C LEU A 167 0.60 -0.06 3.06
N TYR A 168 -0.63 0.24 2.68
CA TYR A 168 -0.98 1.22 1.67
C TYR A 168 -1.82 2.34 2.28
N PHE A 169 -1.40 3.59 2.09
CA PHE A 169 -2.06 4.75 2.69
C PHE A 169 -1.83 6.02 1.86
N THR A 170 -2.46 7.12 2.27
CA THR A 170 -2.45 8.38 1.52
C THR A 170 -2.10 9.57 2.41
N GLN A 171 -2.01 10.76 1.82
CA GLN A 171 -1.74 12.00 2.55
C GLN A 171 -2.85 12.36 3.54
N ARG A 172 -4.03 11.75 3.38
CA ARG A 172 -5.20 12.00 4.23
C ARG A 172 -5.35 10.98 5.35
N THR A 173 -4.51 9.95 5.39
CA THR A 173 -4.57 8.93 6.43
C THR A 173 -4.01 9.50 7.73
N ASP A 174 -4.85 9.58 8.75
CA ASP A 174 -4.50 9.98 10.11
C ASP A 174 -4.53 8.71 10.99
N PHE A 175 -3.36 8.16 11.32
CA PHE A 175 -3.25 6.94 12.10
C PHE A 175 -3.65 7.12 13.57
N SER A 176 -3.80 8.35 14.06
CA SER A 176 -4.41 8.65 15.36
C SER A 176 -5.94 8.53 15.37
N LYS A 177 -6.54 8.37 14.18
CA LYS A 177 -7.98 8.12 13.99
C LYS A 177 -8.27 6.87 13.18
N THR A 178 -7.26 6.22 12.63
CA THR A 178 -7.43 5.01 11.85
C THR A 178 -7.34 3.79 12.77
N ALA A 179 -8.24 2.82 12.61
CA ALA A 179 -8.25 1.56 13.37
C ALA A 179 -8.33 0.33 12.46
N PHE A 180 -7.97 -0.84 13.01
CA PHE A 180 -8.26 -2.13 12.37
C PHE A 180 -9.77 -2.41 12.32
N PRO A 181 -10.24 -3.26 11.38
CA PRO A 181 -11.63 -3.69 11.33
C PRO A 181 -12.13 -4.20 12.69
N GLY A 182 -13.24 -3.63 13.17
CA GLY A 182 -13.87 -4.03 14.43
C GLY A 182 -13.22 -3.48 15.70
N GLN A 183 -12.14 -2.70 15.60
CA GLN A 183 -11.53 -2.01 16.73
C GLN A 183 -12.05 -0.57 16.84
N THR A 184 -12.11 -0.06 18.07
CA THR A 184 -12.46 1.34 18.37
C THR A 184 -11.26 2.17 18.82
N GLN A 185 -10.13 1.52 19.09
CA GLN A 185 -8.88 2.17 19.45
C GLN A 185 -8.09 2.47 18.17
N PRO A 186 -7.56 3.70 18.02
CA PRO A 186 -6.70 4.04 16.90
C PRO A 186 -5.37 3.27 16.90
N LEU A 187 -4.73 3.23 15.73
CA LEU A 187 -3.44 2.58 15.50
C LEU A 187 -2.27 3.32 16.15
N ARG A 188 -2.44 4.62 16.45
CA ARG A 188 -1.49 5.42 17.19
C ARG A 188 -2.18 6.20 18.30
N GLU A 189 -1.53 6.25 19.46
CA GLU A 189 -1.87 7.18 20.52
C GLU A 189 -1.31 8.58 20.16
N ASN A 190 -2.09 9.63 20.48
CA ASN A 190 -1.69 11.03 20.32
C ASN A 190 -0.71 11.49 21.40
#